data_AF-A0A0V1B7A9-F1
#
_entry.id   AF-A0A0V1B7A9-F1
#
_cell.length_a   1.000
_cell.length_b   1.000
_cell.length_c   1.000
_cell.angle_alpha   90.00
_cell.angle_beta   90.00
_cell.angle_gamma   90.00
#
_symmetry.space_group_name_H-M   'P 1'
#
loop_
_entity.id
_entity.type
_entity.pdbx_description
1 polymer ?
#
loop_
_entity_poly.entity_id
_entity_poly.type
_entity_poly.pdbx_seq_one_letter_code
_entity_poly.pdbx_strand_id
1 'polypeptide(L)'
;LMSLVCVFRLQDIFIFCVTDPSSSKHKTEKFLSTDRAVMKLPSDTPTLHVELTDFYTKERAHYPVPPSSSFLRLHPVRVFLDLRTIRWINYVFLKVNQSLFSDSYTNEAMKNALHKDIYMDVMMPRVIVPLMGAPDVDWLQKVPTSMVLYSSRICLTNCLPDHSDTSHQLQQLVTEIEEQEMPIQADDWDASLPSNSQAYSTHVRRLIPKLHNNRAGKDCKTDASTLVEKATVDVWRIDCTPLWLEFQGKACQYPTARPLMFDCNFTVWLMMDKKGDNENILYSLADTVDPVKICLDHYQYLFVTYAMDEMSRFSQTLYEDTLRFTVDYEPAVCFVHFQAPSIELYLLLPPNGPLTVYDNEKLSAQSVAYVEIAHEKEQSKKNQNQLKGLSSCEKRLIVGCY
;
A
#
# COMPACT_ATOMS: atom_id res chain seq x y z
N LEU A 1 24.75 -18.84 -27.56
CA LEU A 1 23.63 -18.09 -26.95
C LEU A 1 23.41 -16.83 -27.78
N MET A 2 22.21 -16.61 -28.30
CA MET A 2 21.81 -15.38 -28.99
C MET A 2 20.79 -14.65 -28.10
N SER A 3 20.69 -13.32 -28.25
CA SER A 3 19.73 -12.49 -27.53
C SER A 3 18.89 -11.67 -28.50
N LEU A 4 17.59 -11.60 -28.25
CA LEU A 4 16.68 -10.62 -28.85
C LEU A 4 16.45 -9.52 -27.81
N VAL A 5 16.82 -8.29 -28.14
CA VAL A 5 16.60 -7.12 -27.28
C VAL A 5 15.66 -6.16 -27.97
N CYS A 6 14.52 -5.89 -27.34
CA CYS A 6 13.56 -4.89 -27.79
C CYS A 6 13.55 -3.74 -26.78
N VAL A 7 13.75 -2.51 -27.27
CA VAL A 7 13.76 -1.30 -26.45
C VAL A 7 12.62 -0.40 -26.85
N PHE A 8 11.74 -0.09 -25.91
CA PHE A 8 10.64 0.85 -26.09
C PHE A 8 10.86 2.06 -25.18
N ARG A 9 10.85 3.25 -25.77
CA ARG A 9 10.98 4.52 -25.05
C ARG A 9 9.82 5.41 -25.40
N LEU A 10 9.19 5.95 -24.37
CA LEU A 10 8.11 6.90 -24.54
C LEU A 10 8.45 8.19 -23.81
N GLN A 11 8.39 9.29 -24.57
CA GLN A 11 8.83 10.57 -24.10
C GLN A 11 7.87 11.16 -23.09
N ASP A 12 6.57 11.18 -23.31
CA ASP A 12 5.64 11.88 -22.42
C ASP A 12 4.28 11.17 -22.34
N ILE A 13 3.69 11.08 -21.14
CA ILE A 13 2.40 10.42 -20.88
C ILE A 13 1.43 11.39 -20.23
N PHE A 14 0.26 11.53 -20.83
CA PHE A 14 -0.88 12.19 -20.20
C PHE A 14 -2.15 11.37 -20.45
N ILE A 15 -2.80 10.95 -19.37
CA ILE A 15 -4.09 10.26 -19.39
C ILE A 15 -5.05 11.14 -18.59
N PHE A 16 -6.16 11.53 -19.20
CA PHE A 16 -7.21 12.31 -18.53
C PHE A 16 -8.21 11.39 -17.85
N CYS A 17 -8.83 11.87 -16.77
CA CYS A 17 -9.90 11.14 -16.10
C CYS A 17 -11.10 10.94 -17.05
N VAL A 18 -11.76 9.80 -16.92
CA VAL A 18 -12.99 9.47 -17.63
C VAL A 18 -14.09 10.45 -17.21
N THR A 19 -14.80 11.01 -18.18
CA THR A 19 -15.92 11.93 -17.95
C THR A 19 -17.23 11.37 -18.47
N ASP A 20 -18.33 11.89 -17.95
CA ASP A 20 -19.68 11.62 -18.44
C ASP A 20 -20.32 12.89 -19.03
N PRO A 21 -21.48 12.79 -19.71
CA PRO A 21 -22.15 13.96 -20.29
C PRO A 21 -22.56 15.03 -19.26
N SER A 22 -22.66 14.68 -17.98
CA SER A 22 -22.91 15.62 -16.87
C SER A 22 -21.64 16.31 -16.35
N SER A 23 -20.46 15.85 -16.74
CA SER A 23 -19.19 16.42 -16.33
C SER A 23 -18.96 17.76 -17.05
N SER A 24 -18.64 18.82 -16.30
CA SER A 24 -18.25 20.10 -16.89
C SER A 24 -16.99 19.95 -17.72
N LYS A 25 -17.07 20.33 -19.01
CA LYS A 25 -15.96 20.27 -19.98
C LYS A 25 -14.68 21.01 -19.54
N HIS A 26 -14.77 21.88 -18.54
CA HIS A 26 -13.67 22.71 -18.05
C HIS A 26 -12.94 22.13 -16.83
N LYS A 27 -13.26 20.92 -16.38
CA LYS A 27 -12.70 20.33 -15.15
C LYS A 27 -12.24 18.87 -15.32
N THR A 28 -11.53 18.56 -16.41
CA THR A 28 -10.90 17.25 -16.57
C THR A 28 -9.53 17.24 -15.93
N GLU A 29 -9.43 16.60 -14.77
CA GLU A 29 -8.15 16.32 -14.12
C GLU A 29 -7.35 15.28 -14.93
N LYS A 30 -6.02 15.33 -14.79
CA LYS A 30 -5.13 14.32 -15.39
C LYS A 30 -5.00 13.15 -14.42
N PHE A 31 -5.54 11.98 -14.80
CA PHE A 31 -5.42 10.73 -14.06
C PHE A 31 -3.96 10.28 -13.93
N LEU A 32 -3.21 10.30 -15.03
CA LEU A 32 -1.78 10.04 -15.06
C LEU A 32 -1.10 11.16 -15.83
N SER A 33 -0.05 11.73 -15.27
CA SER A 33 0.72 12.75 -15.95
C SER A 33 2.17 12.74 -15.53
N THR A 34 3.06 13.06 -16.46
CA THR A 34 4.45 13.34 -16.13
C THR A 34 4.62 14.76 -15.59
N ASP A 35 5.45 14.89 -14.56
CA ASP A 35 5.74 16.21 -13.97
C ASP A 35 7.05 16.83 -14.48
N ARG A 36 7.33 16.65 -15.78
CA ARG A 36 8.61 17.03 -16.41
C ARG A 36 8.97 18.50 -16.24
N ALA A 37 8.00 19.39 -16.37
CA ALA A 37 8.21 20.83 -16.26
C ALA A 37 8.56 21.27 -14.84
N VAL A 38 7.92 20.68 -13.82
CA VAL A 38 8.20 20.97 -12.41
C VAL A 38 9.53 20.36 -11.99
N MET A 39 9.82 19.15 -12.47
CA MET A 39 11.02 18.39 -12.14
C MET A 39 12.27 18.83 -12.91
N LYS A 40 12.13 19.69 -13.93
CA LYS A 40 13.22 20.16 -14.82
C LYS A 40 14.07 19.00 -15.36
N LEU A 41 13.42 17.91 -15.77
CA LEU A 41 14.11 16.73 -16.28
C LEU A 41 14.86 17.07 -17.58
N PRO A 42 16.06 16.49 -17.82
CA PRO A 42 16.78 16.68 -19.07
C PRO A 42 15.92 16.30 -20.28
N SER A 43 16.10 17.00 -21.41
CA SER A 43 15.29 16.76 -22.62
C SER A 43 15.46 15.35 -23.21
N ASP A 44 16.53 14.64 -22.83
CA ASP A 44 16.88 13.32 -23.36
C ASP A 44 16.37 12.15 -22.48
N THR A 45 15.91 12.40 -21.24
CA THR A 45 15.48 11.31 -20.34
C THR A 45 14.04 10.89 -20.63
N PRO A 46 13.75 9.72 -21.24
CA PRO A 46 12.39 9.32 -21.60
C PRO A 46 11.54 9.08 -20.36
N THR A 47 10.25 9.43 -20.37
CA THR A 47 9.35 9.18 -19.23
C THR A 47 9.25 7.70 -18.90
N LEU A 48 9.12 6.86 -19.92
CA LEU A 48 9.02 5.42 -19.80
C LEU A 48 10.11 4.78 -20.64
N HIS A 49 10.88 3.88 -20.03
CA HIS A 49 11.92 3.11 -20.69
C HIS A 49 11.69 1.62 -20.37
N VAL A 50 11.45 0.83 -21.41
CA VAL A 50 11.23 -0.62 -21.32
C VAL A 50 12.32 -1.32 -22.13
N GLU A 51 12.98 -2.30 -21.55
CA GLU A 51 13.87 -3.23 -22.26
C GLU A 51 13.38 -4.65 -22.04
N LEU A 52 13.13 -5.35 -23.14
CA LEU A 52 12.73 -6.76 -23.14
C LEU A 52 13.88 -7.55 -23.74
N THR A 53 14.39 -8.52 -22.99
CA THR A 53 15.50 -9.37 -23.41
C THR A 53 15.09 -10.83 -23.35
N ASP A 54 15.13 -11.49 -24.51
CA ASP A 54 14.89 -12.93 -24.63
C ASP A 54 16.17 -13.61 -25.11
N PHE A 55 16.49 -14.76 -24.52
CA PHE A 55 17.65 -15.54 -24.89
C PHE A 55 17.22 -16.80 -25.65
N TYR A 56 17.93 -17.16 -26.72
CA TYR A 56 17.65 -18.38 -27.48
C TYR A 56 18.94 -18.97 -28.09
N THR A 57 18.92 -20.26 -28.38
CA THR A 57 20.03 -20.97 -29.03
C THR A 57 19.55 -21.60 -30.34
N LYS A 58 20.31 -21.41 -31.42
CA LYS A 58 19.95 -21.91 -32.77
C LYS A 58 20.12 -23.43 -32.94
N GLU A 59 20.95 -24.04 -32.10
CA GLU A 59 21.19 -25.49 -32.08
C GLU A 59 20.61 -26.10 -30.80
N ARG A 60 20.22 -27.39 -30.83
CA ARG A 60 19.95 -28.19 -29.62
C ARG A 60 21.26 -28.42 -28.85
N ALA A 61 21.81 -27.35 -28.29
CA ALA A 61 22.90 -27.45 -27.34
C ALA A 61 22.29 -27.82 -25.98
N HIS A 62 22.89 -28.78 -25.28
CA HIS A 62 22.46 -29.24 -23.95
C HIS A 62 22.67 -28.21 -22.82
N TYR A 63 22.92 -26.94 -23.15
CA TYR A 63 23.17 -25.89 -22.17
C TYR A 63 21.87 -25.14 -21.84
N PRO A 64 21.56 -24.93 -20.55
CA PRO A 64 20.40 -24.15 -20.16
C PRO A 64 20.55 -22.70 -20.59
N VAL A 65 19.45 -22.13 -21.10
CA VAL A 65 19.35 -20.73 -21.51
C VAL A 65 18.86 -19.91 -20.32
N PRO A 66 19.42 -18.71 -20.06
CA PRO A 66 18.92 -17.85 -18.98
C PRO A 66 17.44 -17.49 -19.18
N PRO A 67 16.69 -17.21 -18.10
CA PRO A 67 15.32 -16.72 -18.20
C PRO A 67 15.28 -15.39 -18.98
N SER A 68 14.17 -15.17 -19.68
CA SER A 68 13.87 -13.87 -20.28
C SER A 68 13.75 -12.80 -19.22
N SER A 69 14.25 -11.59 -19.48
CA SER A 69 14.24 -10.47 -18.53
C SER A 69 13.57 -9.23 -19.09
N SER A 70 12.78 -8.54 -18.28
CA SER A 70 12.12 -7.27 -18.59
C SER A 70 12.55 -6.21 -17.60
N PHE A 71 13.16 -5.14 -18.11
CA PHE A 71 13.52 -3.98 -17.32
C PHE A 71 12.57 -2.83 -17.66
N LEU A 72 11.98 -2.20 -16.64
CA LEU A 72 11.08 -1.07 -16.77
C LEU A 72 11.56 0.06 -15.87
N ARG A 73 11.71 1.25 -16.42
CA ARG A 73 11.94 2.47 -15.64
C ARG A 73 10.91 3.53 -15.98
N LEU A 74 10.24 4.02 -14.96
CA LEU A 74 9.28 5.11 -15.02
C LEU A 74 9.85 6.32 -14.27
N HIS A 75 10.06 7.40 -15.00
CA HIS A 75 10.48 8.69 -14.44
C HIS A 75 9.31 9.39 -13.74
N PRO A 76 9.54 10.50 -13.01
CA PRO A 76 8.57 11.16 -12.14
C PRO A 76 7.15 11.27 -12.71
N VAL A 77 6.24 10.48 -12.13
CA VAL A 77 4.83 10.42 -12.49
C VAL A 77 3.94 10.88 -11.36
N ARG A 78 2.88 11.58 -11.75
CA ARG A 78 1.78 11.99 -10.89
C ARG A 78 0.54 11.19 -11.29
N VAL A 79 -0.01 10.47 -10.31
CA VAL A 79 -1.28 9.76 -10.41
C VAL A 79 -2.32 10.51 -9.58
N PHE A 80 -3.46 10.83 -10.17
CA PHE A 80 -4.62 11.38 -9.48
C PHE A 80 -5.67 10.28 -9.34
N LEU A 81 -6.03 9.95 -8.10
CA LEU A 81 -7.00 8.91 -7.80
C LEU A 81 -8.41 9.38 -8.18
N ASP A 82 -8.95 8.81 -9.25
CA ASP A 82 -10.33 9.02 -9.70
C ASP A 82 -11.04 7.67 -9.79
N LEU A 83 -12.01 7.44 -8.89
CA LEU A 83 -12.69 6.14 -8.76
C LEU A 83 -13.42 5.75 -10.04
N ARG A 84 -13.97 6.73 -10.76
CA ARG A 84 -14.65 6.50 -12.04
C ARG A 84 -13.69 5.98 -13.10
N THR A 85 -12.53 6.60 -13.24
CA THR A 85 -11.49 6.15 -14.17
C THR A 85 -11.00 4.76 -13.79
N ILE A 86 -10.76 4.48 -12.50
CA ILE A 86 -10.34 3.14 -12.04
C ILE A 86 -11.39 2.09 -12.34
N ARG A 87 -12.68 2.38 -12.08
CA ARG A 87 -13.79 1.48 -12.42
C ARG A 87 -13.85 1.20 -13.92
N TRP A 88 -13.67 2.24 -14.75
CA TRP A 88 -13.65 2.09 -16.20
C TRP A 88 -12.45 1.24 -16.66
N ILE A 89 -11.27 1.46 -16.10
CA ILE A 89 -10.08 0.63 -16.37
C ILE A 89 -10.36 -0.82 -15.97
N ASN A 90 -10.96 -1.06 -14.81
CA ASN A 90 -11.36 -2.41 -14.38
C ASN A 90 -12.30 -3.06 -15.40
N TYR A 91 -13.34 -2.35 -15.83
CA TYR A 91 -14.26 -2.83 -16.86
C TYR A 91 -13.54 -3.20 -18.17
N VAL A 92 -12.67 -2.32 -18.67
CA VAL A 92 -11.90 -2.57 -19.90
C VAL A 92 -10.99 -3.78 -19.72
N PHE A 93 -10.30 -3.86 -18.58
CA PHE A 93 -9.43 -4.98 -18.26
C PHE A 93 -10.19 -6.30 -18.24
N LEU A 94 -11.32 -6.36 -17.53
CA LEU A 94 -12.17 -7.55 -17.46
C LEU A 94 -12.69 -7.96 -18.84
N LYS A 95 -13.07 -7.00 -19.69
CA LYS A 95 -13.55 -7.27 -21.05
C LYS A 95 -12.45 -7.75 -21.99
N VAL A 96 -11.26 -7.16 -21.92
CA VAL A 96 -10.10 -7.60 -22.67
C VAL A 96 -9.67 -8.98 -22.21
N ASN A 97 -9.63 -9.23 -20.90
CA ASN A 97 -9.36 -10.53 -20.31
C ASN A 97 -10.39 -11.58 -20.79
N GLN A 98 -11.68 -11.30 -20.70
CA GLN A 98 -12.71 -12.21 -21.23
C GLN A 98 -12.51 -12.54 -22.72
N SER A 99 -12.10 -11.56 -23.52
CA SER A 99 -11.91 -11.72 -24.96
C SER A 99 -10.61 -12.43 -25.33
N LEU A 100 -9.53 -12.23 -24.56
CA LEU A 100 -8.24 -12.88 -24.81
C LEU A 100 -8.25 -14.34 -24.35
N PHE A 101 -9.03 -14.66 -23.30
CA PHE A 101 -9.01 -15.97 -22.65
C PHE A 101 -10.21 -16.84 -23.02
N SER A 102 -11.11 -16.37 -23.89
CA SER A 102 -12.10 -17.24 -24.55
C SER A 102 -11.44 -18.30 -25.45
N ASP A 103 -10.21 -18.02 -25.91
CA ASP A 103 -9.46 -18.94 -26.75
C ASP A 103 -8.68 -19.94 -25.88
N SER A 104 -8.85 -21.24 -26.15
CA SER A 104 -8.19 -22.30 -25.38
C SER A 104 -6.66 -22.23 -25.44
N TYR A 105 -6.11 -21.82 -26.58
CA TYR A 105 -4.67 -21.74 -26.80
C TYR A 105 -3.97 -20.69 -25.92
N THR A 106 -4.54 -19.49 -25.80
CA THR A 106 -3.98 -18.41 -24.98
C THR A 106 -4.04 -18.75 -23.49
N ASN A 107 -5.12 -19.40 -23.07
CA ASN A 107 -5.31 -19.88 -21.71
C ASN A 107 -4.25 -20.93 -21.33
N GLU A 108 -3.99 -21.91 -22.21
CA GLU A 108 -2.93 -22.89 -22.00
C GLU A 108 -1.53 -22.28 -22.01
N ALA A 109 -1.26 -21.32 -22.91
CA ALA A 109 0.01 -20.63 -22.97
C ALA A 109 0.30 -19.83 -21.68
N MET A 110 -0.72 -19.18 -21.10
CA MET A 110 -0.57 -18.42 -19.86
C MET A 110 -0.51 -19.31 -18.61
N LYS A 111 -1.28 -20.41 -18.54
CA LYS A 111 -1.18 -21.42 -17.47
C LYS A 111 0.18 -22.13 -17.43
N ASN A 112 0.85 -22.17 -18.57
CA ASN A 112 2.19 -22.71 -18.73
C ASN A 112 3.24 -21.60 -18.95
N ALA A 113 2.90 -20.35 -18.60
CA ALA A 113 3.85 -19.25 -18.66
C ALA A 113 5.04 -19.56 -17.76
N LEU A 114 6.22 -19.42 -18.34
CA LEU A 114 7.48 -19.64 -17.66
C LEU A 114 7.87 -18.39 -16.89
N HIS A 115 8.63 -18.61 -15.81
CA HIS A 115 9.24 -17.56 -15.04
C HIS A 115 9.98 -16.58 -15.96
N LYS A 116 9.73 -15.30 -15.74
CA LYS A 116 10.34 -14.19 -16.47
C LYS A 116 10.82 -13.18 -15.46
N ASP A 117 12.10 -12.86 -15.48
CA ASP A 117 12.65 -11.81 -14.62
C ASP A 117 12.04 -10.47 -15.00
N ILE A 118 11.47 -9.77 -14.04
CA ILE A 118 10.84 -8.47 -14.18
C ILE A 118 11.42 -7.57 -13.11
N TYR A 119 11.98 -6.45 -13.56
CA TYR A 119 12.49 -5.39 -12.71
C TYR A 119 11.85 -4.07 -13.12
N MET A 120 11.07 -3.48 -12.23
CA MET A 120 10.37 -2.21 -12.44
C MET A 120 10.85 -1.18 -11.43
N ASP A 121 11.24 0.00 -11.93
CA ASP A 121 11.83 1.08 -11.17
C ASP A 121 11.04 2.38 -11.40
N VAL A 122 10.33 2.84 -10.38
CA VAL A 122 9.50 4.05 -10.45
C VAL A 122 10.15 5.14 -9.62
N MET A 123 10.58 6.21 -10.29
CA MET A 123 11.28 7.33 -9.67
C MET A 123 10.30 8.43 -9.29
N MET A 124 10.41 8.91 -8.05
CA MET A 124 9.62 10.00 -7.48
C MET A 124 8.11 9.95 -7.81
N PRO A 125 7.42 8.82 -7.59
CA PRO A 125 5.99 8.75 -7.81
C PRO A 125 5.24 9.63 -6.81
N ARG A 126 4.17 10.25 -7.31
CA ARG A 126 3.23 11.04 -6.51
C ARG A 126 1.81 10.56 -6.74
N VAL A 127 1.17 10.01 -5.71
CA VAL A 127 -0.23 9.57 -5.77
C VAL A 127 -1.10 10.54 -4.98
N ILE A 128 -2.06 11.18 -5.65
CA ILE A 128 -2.94 12.18 -5.07
C ILE A 128 -4.32 11.56 -4.86
N VAL A 129 -4.71 11.46 -3.60
CA VAL A 129 -6.04 11.07 -3.15
C VAL A 129 -6.83 12.34 -2.89
N PRO A 130 -7.83 12.70 -3.71
CA PRO A 130 -8.67 13.87 -3.45
C PRO A 130 -9.59 13.61 -2.25
N LEU A 131 -10.18 14.66 -1.69
CA LEU A 131 -11.26 14.52 -0.73
C LEU A 131 -12.49 13.90 -1.42
N MET A 132 -12.86 12.69 -1.00
CA MET A 132 -13.94 11.89 -1.58
C MET A 132 -15.06 11.74 -0.56
N GLY A 133 -16.30 11.56 -1.01
CA GLY A 133 -17.45 11.24 -0.13
C GLY A 133 -17.85 12.31 0.90
N ALA A 134 -17.22 13.50 0.89
CA ALA A 134 -17.49 14.54 1.87
C ALA A 134 -18.81 15.28 1.57
N PRO A 135 -19.61 15.60 2.62
CA PRO A 135 -20.85 16.37 2.46
C PRO A 135 -20.56 17.83 2.11
N ASP A 136 -21.49 18.48 1.41
CA ASP A 136 -21.38 19.91 1.07
C ASP A 136 -21.75 20.78 2.29
N VAL A 137 -20.77 21.10 3.12
CA VAL A 137 -20.94 21.84 4.38
C VAL A 137 -19.83 22.88 4.57
N ASP A 138 -20.15 24.01 5.19
CA ASP A 138 -19.24 25.16 5.33
C ASP A 138 -17.92 24.84 6.06
N TRP A 139 -17.94 23.95 7.05
CA TRP A 139 -16.72 23.58 7.79
C TRP A 139 -15.75 22.75 6.95
N LEU A 140 -16.17 22.22 5.80
CA LEU A 140 -15.31 21.47 4.88
C LEU A 140 -14.17 22.32 4.31
N GLN A 141 -14.31 23.65 4.34
CA GLN A 141 -13.24 24.55 3.94
C GLN A 141 -11.95 24.32 4.77
N LYS A 142 -12.08 23.83 6.02
CA LYS A 142 -10.99 23.49 6.95
C LYS A 142 -10.39 22.11 6.75
N VAL A 143 -11.05 21.26 5.99
CA VAL A 143 -10.55 19.92 5.65
C VAL A 143 -9.54 20.02 4.51
N PRO A 144 -8.47 19.20 4.52
CA PRO A 144 -7.57 19.11 3.37
C PRO A 144 -8.34 18.81 2.08
N THR A 145 -7.88 19.33 0.94
CA THR A 145 -8.48 19.01 -0.36
C THR A 145 -7.96 17.70 -0.93
N SER A 146 -6.77 17.28 -0.51
CA SER A 146 -6.14 16.04 -0.96
C SER A 146 -5.08 15.55 0.02
N MET A 147 -4.91 14.24 0.06
CA MET A 147 -3.78 13.55 0.66
C MET A 147 -2.85 13.09 -0.47
N VAL A 148 -1.55 13.23 -0.29
CA VAL A 148 -0.55 12.89 -1.29
C VAL A 148 0.45 11.92 -0.71
N LEU A 149 0.56 10.76 -1.35
CA LEU A 149 1.62 9.79 -1.12
C LEU A 149 2.82 10.13 -2.00
N TYR A 150 3.98 10.19 -1.39
CA TYR A 150 5.25 10.36 -2.07
C TYR A 150 6.17 9.19 -1.77
N SER A 151 6.99 8.84 -2.75
CA SER A 151 8.20 8.07 -2.49
C SER A 151 9.33 8.64 -3.33
N SER A 152 10.58 8.49 -2.90
CA SER A 152 11.71 8.84 -3.79
C SER A 152 11.92 7.77 -4.86
N ARG A 153 11.68 6.50 -4.51
CA ARG A 153 11.82 5.36 -5.40
C ARG A 153 10.94 4.20 -4.96
N ILE A 154 10.18 3.63 -5.90
CA ILE A 154 9.46 2.37 -5.73
C ILE A 154 10.05 1.35 -6.71
N CYS A 155 10.57 0.24 -6.20
CA CYS A 155 11.11 -0.86 -6.98
C CYS A 155 10.21 -2.09 -6.84
N LEU A 156 9.68 -2.63 -7.94
CA LEU A 156 8.92 -3.87 -7.99
C LEU A 156 9.73 -4.91 -8.77
N THR A 157 10.02 -6.05 -8.17
CA THR A 157 10.85 -7.08 -8.79
C THR A 157 10.44 -8.49 -8.37
N ASN A 158 10.46 -9.44 -9.29
CA ASN A 158 10.47 -10.88 -8.99
C ASN A 158 11.86 -11.50 -9.16
N CYS A 159 12.86 -10.70 -9.54
CA CYS A 159 14.25 -11.13 -9.57
C CYS A 159 14.69 -11.41 -8.13
N LEU A 160 14.87 -12.69 -7.79
CA LEU A 160 15.33 -13.09 -6.46
C LEU A 160 16.78 -12.59 -6.27
N PRO A 161 17.07 -11.76 -5.25
CA PRO A 161 18.41 -11.23 -5.07
C PRO A 161 19.37 -12.36 -4.66
N ASP A 162 20.54 -12.38 -5.29
CA ASP A 162 21.66 -13.30 -5.00
C ASP A 162 22.35 -12.99 -3.64
N HIS A 163 21.70 -12.19 -2.78
CA HIS A 163 22.27 -11.70 -1.53
C HIS A 163 21.74 -12.49 -0.32
N SER A 164 22.67 -13.07 0.44
CA SER A 164 22.43 -13.77 1.72
C SER A 164 21.48 -13.04 2.66
N ASP A 165 21.56 -11.71 2.66
CA ASP A 165 20.92 -10.85 3.65
C ASP A 165 19.40 -10.81 3.49
N THR A 166 18.90 -10.93 2.27
CA THR A 166 17.45 -10.93 2.00
C THR A 166 16.80 -12.23 2.43
N SER A 167 17.47 -13.37 2.20
CA SER A 167 17.00 -14.66 2.70
C SER A 167 17.00 -14.72 4.23
N HIS A 168 17.99 -14.08 4.86
CA HIS A 168 18.08 -13.97 6.31
C HIS A 168 17.00 -13.05 6.89
N GLN A 169 16.74 -11.89 6.28
CA GLN A 169 15.64 -10.99 6.68
C GLN A 169 14.29 -11.70 6.63
N LEU A 170 14.01 -12.43 5.54
CA LEU A 170 12.78 -13.21 5.42
C LEU A 170 12.73 -14.33 6.48
N GLN A 171 13.83 -15.04 6.72
CA GLN A 171 13.90 -16.08 7.77
C GLN A 171 13.70 -15.54 9.19
N GLN A 172 14.28 -14.37 9.47
CA GLN A 172 14.15 -13.70 10.76
C GLN A 172 12.71 -13.27 10.99
N LEU A 173 12.10 -12.61 10.00
CA LEU A 173 10.71 -12.18 10.05
C LEU A 173 9.77 -13.37 10.28
N VAL A 174 10.05 -14.53 9.67
CA VAL A 174 9.26 -15.76 9.92
C VAL A 174 9.38 -16.25 11.34
N THR A 175 10.59 -16.23 11.86
CA THR A 175 10.86 -16.67 13.23
C THR A 175 10.11 -15.76 14.20
N GLU A 176 10.14 -14.45 13.95
CA GLU A 176 9.42 -13.45 14.74
C GLU A 176 7.88 -13.63 14.64
N ILE A 177 7.34 -13.92 13.45
CA ILE A 177 5.91 -14.25 13.27
C ILE A 177 5.53 -15.58 13.95
N GLU A 178 6.41 -16.58 13.93
CA GLU A 178 6.20 -17.87 14.59
C GLU A 178 6.27 -17.76 16.13
N GLU A 179 7.08 -16.85 16.64
CA GLU A 179 7.23 -16.56 18.07
C GLU A 179 6.09 -15.68 18.62
N GLN A 180 5.43 -14.89 17.77
CA GLN A 180 4.25 -14.11 18.15
C GLN A 180 2.98 -15.00 18.17
N GLU A 181 2.50 -15.35 19.37
CA GLU A 181 1.13 -15.82 19.54
C GLU A 181 0.16 -14.67 19.21
N MET A 182 -0.38 -14.65 17.99
CA MET A 182 -1.32 -13.63 17.53
C MET A 182 -2.53 -13.52 18.50
N PRO A 183 -2.75 -12.39 19.19
CA PRO A 183 -3.78 -12.28 20.24
C PRO A 183 -5.22 -12.22 19.72
N ILE A 184 -5.43 -12.13 18.42
CA ILE A 184 -6.75 -11.90 17.82
C ILE A 184 -7.20 -13.16 17.09
N GLN A 185 -7.94 -14.01 17.80
CA GLN A 185 -8.97 -14.83 17.16
C GLN A 185 -10.01 -13.86 16.61
N ALA A 186 -9.94 -13.54 15.32
CA ALA A 186 -11.08 -12.99 14.63
C ALA A 186 -12.14 -14.10 14.60
N ASP A 187 -13.30 -13.80 15.17
CA ASP A 187 -14.43 -14.72 15.29
C ASP A 187 -14.71 -15.50 13.99
N ASP A 188 -14.77 -16.82 14.13
CA ASP A 188 -15.60 -17.75 13.33
C ASP A 188 -15.59 -17.60 11.79
N TRP A 189 -14.41 -17.51 11.16
CA TRP A 189 -14.27 -17.80 9.73
C TRP A 189 -13.68 -19.20 9.53
N ASP A 190 -14.54 -20.14 9.12
CA ASP A 190 -14.28 -21.51 8.66
C ASP A 190 -13.15 -22.33 9.34
N ALA A 191 -13.56 -23.35 10.11
CA ALA A 191 -12.69 -24.35 10.74
C ALA A 191 -11.87 -25.24 9.76
N SER A 192 -11.91 -24.96 8.46
CA SER A 192 -11.18 -25.65 7.38
C SER A 192 -9.90 -24.93 6.93
N LEU A 193 -9.65 -23.73 7.47
CA LEU A 193 -8.47 -22.93 7.17
C LEU A 193 -7.43 -23.10 8.29
N PRO A 194 -6.16 -23.41 7.97
CA PRO A 194 -5.12 -23.47 8.99
C PRO A 194 -5.04 -22.12 9.70
N SER A 195 -4.78 -22.13 11.01
CA SER A 195 -4.66 -20.90 11.79
C SER A 195 -3.72 -19.90 11.10
N ASN A 196 -4.02 -18.61 11.21
CA ASN A 196 -3.26 -17.52 10.57
C ASN A 196 -1.75 -17.55 10.88
N SER A 197 -1.28 -18.24 11.92
CA SER A 197 0.16 -18.44 12.17
C SER A 197 0.72 -19.69 11.48
N GLN A 198 -0.06 -20.76 11.36
CA GLN A 198 0.36 -22.02 10.78
C GLN A 198 0.39 -22.02 9.25
N ALA A 199 -0.53 -21.27 8.62
CA ALA A 199 -0.54 -21.07 7.18
C ALA A 199 0.72 -20.31 6.71
N TYR A 200 1.08 -19.25 7.41
CA TYR A 200 2.20 -18.38 7.06
C TYR A 200 3.55 -19.02 7.37
N SER A 201 3.72 -19.68 8.53
CA SER A 201 4.94 -20.46 8.83
C SER A 201 5.18 -21.59 7.82
N THR A 202 4.14 -22.36 7.46
CA THR A 202 4.25 -23.41 6.42
C THR A 202 4.56 -22.81 5.05
N HIS A 203 4.01 -21.64 4.75
CA HIS A 203 4.21 -20.92 3.50
C HIS A 203 5.63 -20.35 3.37
N VAL A 204 6.19 -19.72 4.41
CA VAL A 204 7.56 -19.22 4.31
C VAL A 204 8.61 -20.33 4.43
N ARG A 205 8.31 -21.43 5.13
CA ARG A 205 9.12 -22.65 5.03
C ARG A 205 9.13 -23.26 3.63
N ARG A 206 8.14 -22.97 2.76
CA ARG A 206 8.17 -23.31 1.32
C ARG A 206 8.94 -22.28 0.47
N LEU A 207 9.08 -21.04 0.94
CA LEU A 207 9.87 -19.98 0.29
C LEU A 207 11.38 -20.22 0.46
N ILE A 208 11.81 -20.65 1.64
CA ILE A 208 13.23 -20.84 1.97
C ILE A 208 13.95 -21.81 1.00
N PRO A 209 13.40 -22.98 0.64
CA PRO A 209 14.01 -23.88 -0.34
C PRO A 209 14.04 -23.31 -1.75
N LYS A 210 13.06 -22.50 -2.18
CA LYS A 210 13.05 -21.88 -3.51
C LYS A 210 14.12 -20.79 -3.65
N LEU A 211 14.32 -20.02 -2.56
CA LEU A 211 15.45 -19.09 -2.43
C LEU A 211 16.81 -19.82 -2.42
N HIS A 212 16.88 -21.02 -1.83
CA HIS A 212 18.11 -21.82 -1.74
C HIS A 212 18.40 -22.69 -2.98
N ASN A 213 17.39 -23.16 -3.72
CA ASN A 213 17.58 -24.01 -4.89
C ASN A 213 18.25 -23.28 -6.05
N ASN A 214 18.10 -21.95 -6.13
CA ASN A 214 18.89 -21.11 -7.02
C ASN A 214 20.40 -21.08 -6.66
N ARG A 215 20.82 -21.60 -5.49
CA ARG A 215 22.24 -21.75 -5.13
C ARG A 215 22.90 -23.02 -5.67
N ALA A 216 22.14 -24.05 -6.06
CA ALA A 216 22.70 -25.35 -6.42
C ALA A 216 23.16 -25.41 -7.89
N GLY A 217 23.99 -24.45 -8.30
CA GLY A 217 24.78 -24.51 -9.52
C GLY A 217 26.04 -25.38 -9.37
N LYS A 218 25.98 -26.51 -8.66
CA LYS A 218 27.13 -27.41 -8.57
C LYS A 218 26.75 -28.88 -8.33
N ASP A 219 27.12 -29.67 -9.33
CA ASP A 219 27.33 -31.12 -9.29
C ASP A 219 26.11 -32.01 -9.05
N CYS A 220 25.13 -31.92 -9.94
CA CYS A 220 24.29 -33.08 -10.24
C CYS A 220 24.04 -33.14 -11.76
N LYS A 221 24.17 -34.35 -12.31
CA LYS A 221 23.71 -34.68 -13.66
C LYS A 221 22.19 -34.58 -13.65
N THR A 222 21.67 -33.36 -13.74
CA THR A 222 20.25 -33.07 -13.63
C THR A 222 19.74 -32.78 -15.02
N ASP A 223 18.75 -33.57 -15.45
CA ASP A 223 18.06 -33.40 -16.71
C ASP A 223 17.64 -31.94 -16.91
N ALA A 224 17.83 -31.42 -18.13
CA ALA A 224 17.54 -30.03 -18.49
C ALA A 224 16.06 -29.59 -18.31
N SER A 225 15.21 -30.47 -17.78
CA SER A 225 13.78 -30.27 -17.50
C SER A 225 13.49 -29.62 -16.13
N THR A 226 14.49 -29.43 -15.25
CA THR A 226 14.28 -28.87 -13.89
C THR A 226 14.46 -27.35 -13.75
N LEU A 227 14.88 -26.64 -14.81
CA LEU A 227 15.18 -25.20 -14.76
C LEU A 227 14.03 -24.30 -15.26
N VAL A 228 12.85 -24.88 -15.46
CA VAL A 228 11.71 -24.22 -16.09
C VAL A 228 10.61 -24.06 -15.05
N GLU A 229 10.78 -23.09 -14.16
CA GLU A 229 9.77 -22.75 -13.16
C GLU A 229 8.60 -22.01 -13.82
N LYS A 230 7.38 -22.29 -13.34
CA LYS A 230 6.18 -21.58 -13.81
C LYS A 230 6.09 -20.20 -13.13
N ALA A 231 5.66 -19.19 -13.87
CA ALA A 231 5.45 -17.84 -13.35
C ALA A 231 4.44 -17.77 -12.18
N THR A 232 3.59 -18.79 -12.03
CA THR A 232 2.64 -18.91 -10.90
C THR A 232 3.32 -19.09 -9.54
N VAL A 233 4.63 -19.37 -9.54
CA VAL A 233 5.42 -19.69 -8.33
C VAL A 233 6.27 -18.48 -7.89
N ASP A 234 6.21 -17.39 -8.66
CA ASP A 234 7.07 -16.21 -8.48
C ASP A 234 6.78 -15.50 -7.15
N VAL A 235 7.87 -15.06 -6.52
CA VAL A 235 7.85 -14.20 -5.34
C VAL A 235 8.16 -12.80 -5.79
N TRP A 236 7.25 -11.87 -5.49
CA TRP A 236 7.41 -10.47 -5.81
C TRP A 236 7.85 -9.69 -4.58
N ARG A 237 8.72 -8.71 -4.80
CA ARG A 237 9.23 -7.77 -3.81
C ARG A 237 8.96 -6.35 -4.27
N ILE A 238 8.45 -5.53 -3.37
CA ILE A 238 8.22 -4.09 -3.57
C ILE A 238 9.03 -3.34 -2.52
N ASP A 239 9.98 -2.52 -2.93
CA ASP A 239 10.76 -1.66 -2.04
C ASP A 239 10.35 -0.20 -2.26
N CYS A 240 9.91 0.47 -1.21
CA CYS A 240 9.56 1.90 -1.19
C CYS A 240 10.56 2.65 -0.32
N THR A 241 11.37 3.54 -0.90
CA THR A 241 12.50 4.17 -0.21
C THR A 241 12.62 5.68 -0.47
N PRO A 242 12.50 6.51 0.57
CA PRO A 242 11.51 6.39 1.65
C PRO A 242 10.09 6.64 1.09
N LEU A 243 9.07 6.30 1.88
CA LEU A 243 7.65 6.59 1.66
C LEU A 243 7.18 7.62 2.72
N TRP A 244 6.43 8.65 2.31
CA TRP A 244 5.81 9.61 3.24
C TRP A 244 4.48 10.11 2.71
N LEU A 245 3.62 10.62 3.61
CA LEU A 245 2.30 11.14 3.26
C LEU A 245 2.14 12.58 3.74
N GLU A 246 1.49 13.40 2.93
CA GLU A 246 1.20 14.81 3.25
C GLU A 246 -0.23 15.20 2.87
N PHE A 247 -0.80 16.12 3.63
CA PHE A 247 -2.05 16.80 3.30
C PHE A 247 -1.80 18.12 2.59
N GLN A 248 -2.61 18.38 1.57
CA GLN A 248 -2.65 19.62 0.82
C GLN A 248 -4.08 20.16 0.79
N GLY A 249 -4.21 21.48 0.75
CA GLY A 249 -5.50 22.16 0.84
C GLY A 249 -5.49 23.50 0.12
N LYS A 250 -6.59 24.25 0.26
CA LYS A 250 -6.65 25.64 -0.22
C LYS A 250 -5.61 26.48 0.52
N ALA A 251 -4.86 27.31 -0.21
CA ALA A 251 -3.74 28.10 0.32
C ALA A 251 -4.09 28.97 1.55
N CYS A 252 -5.35 29.41 1.68
CA CYS A 252 -5.80 30.18 2.84
C CYS A 252 -5.83 29.38 4.16
N GLN A 253 -5.97 28.06 4.11
CA GLN A 253 -6.08 27.20 5.30
C GLN A 253 -4.92 26.20 5.41
N TYR A 254 -4.35 25.83 4.26
CA TYR A 254 -3.17 24.99 4.11
C TYR A 254 -2.11 25.73 3.27
N PRO A 255 -1.42 26.73 3.85
CA PRO A 255 -0.38 27.47 3.13
C PRO A 255 0.85 26.60 2.84
N THR A 256 1.09 25.59 3.66
CA THR A 256 2.13 24.58 3.49
C THR A 256 1.52 23.19 3.61
N ALA A 257 2.12 22.21 2.93
CA ALA A 257 1.76 20.82 3.12
C ALA A 257 2.00 20.41 4.58
N ARG A 258 1.14 19.54 5.12
CA ARG A 258 1.24 19.03 6.49
C ARG A 258 1.50 17.53 6.46
N PRO A 259 2.55 17.01 7.11
CA PRO A 259 2.83 15.58 7.09
C PRO A 259 1.75 14.80 7.84
N LEU A 260 1.29 13.71 7.24
CA LEU A 260 0.49 12.66 7.87
C LEU A 260 1.41 11.56 8.38
N MET A 261 2.27 11.05 7.51
CA MET A 261 3.23 9.98 7.82
C MET A 261 4.62 10.47 7.46
N PHE A 262 5.55 10.31 8.40
CA PHE A 262 6.95 10.67 8.18
C PHE A 262 7.65 9.65 7.27
N ASP A 263 8.83 10.01 6.79
CA ASP A 263 9.66 9.20 5.92
C ASP A 263 10.01 7.85 6.55
N CYS A 264 9.64 6.78 5.85
CA CYS A 264 9.77 5.42 6.33
C CYS A 264 10.03 4.49 5.16
N ASN A 265 11.01 3.59 5.26
CA ASN A 265 11.28 2.60 4.23
C ASN A 265 10.39 1.38 4.39
N PHE A 266 9.67 1.00 3.34
CA PHE A 266 8.80 -0.18 3.36
C PHE A 266 9.29 -1.21 2.37
N THR A 267 9.30 -2.48 2.79
CA THR A 267 9.49 -3.63 1.92
C THR A 267 8.23 -4.48 1.96
N VAL A 268 7.64 -4.81 0.81
CA VAL A 268 6.46 -5.67 0.71
C VAL A 268 6.78 -6.89 -0.15
N TRP A 269 6.52 -8.08 0.38
CA TRP A 269 6.64 -9.35 -0.30
C TRP A 269 5.26 -9.85 -0.69
N LEU A 270 5.06 -10.21 -1.95
CA LEU A 270 3.80 -10.73 -2.47
C LEU A 270 4.03 -12.13 -3.06
N MET A 271 3.14 -13.06 -2.75
CA MET A 271 3.13 -14.38 -3.36
C MET A 271 1.71 -14.89 -3.57
N MET A 272 1.47 -15.49 -4.72
CA MET A 272 0.24 -16.23 -5.01
C MET A 272 0.49 -17.71 -4.74
N ASP A 273 -0.37 -18.34 -3.93
CA ASP A 273 -0.39 -19.79 -3.72
C ASP A 273 -1.76 -20.35 -4.13
N LYS A 274 -1.82 -21.66 -4.41
CA LYS A 274 -3.08 -22.38 -4.65
C LYS A 274 -3.33 -23.37 -3.52
N LYS A 275 -4.43 -23.21 -2.79
CA LYS A 275 -4.88 -24.21 -1.81
C LYS A 275 -5.88 -25.15 -2.49
N GLY A 276 -5.41 -26.36 -2.82
CA GLY A 276 -6.22 -27.31 -3.59
C GLY A 276 -6.43 -26.87 -5.05
N ASP A 277 -7.48 -27.39 -5.70
CA ASP A 277 -7.74 -27.12 -7.12
C ASP A 277 -8.43 -25.76 -7.38
N ASN A 278 -9.08 -25.14 -6.37
CA ASN A 278 -10.08 -24.07 -6.57
C ASN A 278 -9.89 -22.78 -5.74
N GLU A 279 -8.80 -22.61 -4.98
CA GLU A 279 -8.60 -21.38 -4.17
C GLU A 279 -7.23 -20.74 -4.46
N ASN A 280 -7.25 -19.56 -5.05
CA ASN A 280 -6.07 -18.70 -5.15
C ASN A 280 -5.94 -17.89 -3.86
N ILE A 281 -4.77 -17.92 -3.24
CA ILE A 281 -4.48 -17.19 -2.02
C ILE A 281 -3.33 -16.22 -2.30
N LEU A 282 -3.54 -14.93 -2.04
CA LEU A 282 -2.49 -13.91 -2.11
C LEU A 282 -1.96 -13.66 -0.70
N TYR A 283 -0.69 -13.93 -0.48
CA TYR A 283 0.01 -13.54 0.74
C TYR A 283 0.77 -12.25 0.48
N SER A 284 0.55 -11.26 1.34
CA SER A 284 1.22 -9.96 1.34
C SER A 284 1.86 -9.73 2.70
N LEU A 285 3.17 -9.61 2.70
CA LEU A 285 3.95 -9.36 3.89
C LEU A 285 4.66 -8.02 3.76
N ALA A 286 4.27 -7.05 4.57
CA ALA A 286 4.90 -5.75 4.63
C ALA A 286 5.77 -5.64 5.89
N ASP A 287 6.98 -5.12 5.72
CA ASP A 287 7.97 -4.90 6.76
C ASP A 287 8.55 -3.49 6.65
N THR A 288 8.91 -2.92 7.78
CA THR A 288 9.65 -1.67 7.88
C THR A 288 10.66 -1.72 9.01
N VAL A 289 11.87 -1.25 8.72
CA VAL A 289 12.95 -1.10 9.73
C VAL A 289 12.78 0.21 10.51
N ASP A 290 12.07 1.19 9.94
CA ASP A 290 11.89 2.51 10.54
C ASP A 290 10.60 2.55 11.39
N PRO A 291 10.58 3.30 12.50
CA PRO A 291 9.37 3.51 13.29
C PRO A 291 8.33 4.31 12.49
N VAL A 292 7.10 3.80 12.42
CA VAL A 292 6.02 4.46 11.68
C VAL A 292 5.40 5.54 12.55
N LYS A 293 5.59 6.80 12.17
CA LYS A 293 5.03 7.96 12.87
C LYS A 293 3.89 8.54 12.07
N ILE A 294 2.71 8.58 12.67
CA ILE A 294 1.48 9.12 12.08
C ILE A 294 1.02 10.32 12.91
N CYS A 295 0.78 11.44 12.25
CA CYS A 295 0.33 12.68 12.88
C CYS A 295 -0.96 13.17 12.22
N LEU A 296 -2.00 13.38 13.03
CA LEU A 296 -3.34 13.75 12.57
C LEU A 296 -3.93 14.84 13.46
N ASP A 297 -4.40 15.92 12.85
CA ASP A 297 -5.37 16.82 13.47
C ASP A 297 -6.82 16.35 13.25
N HIS A 298 -7.78 17.03 13.87
CA HIS A 298 -9.21 16.69 13.74
C HIS A 298 -9.71 16.69 12.29
N TYR A 299 -9.31 17.68 11.48
CA TYR A 299 -9.79 17.81 10.10
C TYR A 299 -9.12 16.81 9.16
N GLN A 300 -7.86 16.48 9.39
CA GLN A 300 -7.13 15.42 8.71
C GLN A 300 -7.72 14.04 9.05
N TYR A 301 -8.09 13.80 10.30
CA TYR A 301 -8.79 12.58 10.70
C TYR A 301 -10.14 12.43 9.98
N LEU A 302 -10.92 13.52 9.87
CA LEU A 302 -12.16 13.53 9.09
C LEU A 302 -11.90 13.21 7.61
N PHE A 303 -10.85 13.79 7.00
CA PHE A 303 -10.45 13.46 5.63
C PHE A 303 -10.23 11.96 5.47
N VAL A 304 -9.40 11.35 6.33
CA VAL A 304 -9.05 9.93 6.23
C VAL A 304 -10.30 9.08 6.41
N THR A 305 -11.17 9.43 7.35
CA THR A 305 -12.42 8.71 7.61
C THR A 305 -13.35 8.73 6.38
N TYR A 306 -13.52 9.89 5.73
CA TYR A 306 -14.31 9.99 4.49
C TYR A 306 -13.68 9.20 3.34
N ALA A 307 -12.36 9.30 3.17
CA ALA A 307 -11.65 8.55 2.14
C ALA A 307 -11.79 7.03 2.36
N MET A 308 -11.73 6.56 3.61
CA MET A 308 -11.92 5.15 3.96
C MET A 308 -13.34 4.66 3.68
N ASP A 309 -14.38 5.41 4.06
CA ASP A 309 -15.77 5.04 3.77
C ASP A 309 -16.02 4.97 2.26
N GLU A 310 -15.55 5.96 1.50
CA GLU A 310 -15.70 5.98 0.05
C GLU A 310 -14.92 4.82 -0.61
N MET A 311 -13.69 4.54 -0.15
CA MET A 311 -12.89 3.41 -0.65
C MET A 311 -13.54 2.07 -0.35
N SER A 312 -14.19 1.92 0.81
CA SER A 312 -14.93 0.71 1.18
C SER A 312 -16.11 0.47 0.22
N ARG A 313 -16.93 1.50 -0.03
CA ARG A 313 -18.03 1.44 -1.01
C ARG A 313 -17.52 1.15 -2.42
N PHE A 314 -16.40 1.76 -2.78
CA PHE A 314 -15.76 1.53 -4.07
C PHE A 314 -15.25 0.09 -4.22
N SER A 315 -14.64 -0.47 -3.18
CA SER A 315 -14.20 -1.88 -3.16
C SER A 315 -15.36 -2.84 -3.37
N GLN A 316 -16.50 -2.60 -2.70
CA GLN A 316 -17.72 -3.38 -2.91
C GLN A 316 -18.22 -3.27 -4.36
N THR A 317 -18.21 -2.05 -4.91
CA THR A 317 -18.59 -1.81 -6.31
C THR A 317 -17.69 -2.56 -7.29
N LEU A 318 -16.36 -2.57 -7.06
CA LEU A 318 -15.41 -3.33 -7.89
C LEU A 318 -15.63 -4.83 -7.79
N TYR A 319 -15.94 -5.33 -6.59
CA TYR A 319 -16.27 -6.74 -6.38
C TYR A 319 -17.52 -7.16 -7.15
N GLU A 320 -18.61 -6.37 -7.05
CA GLU A 320 -19.84 -6.60 -7.81
C GLU A 320 -19.62 -6.53 -9.33
N ASP A 321 -18.84 -5.55 -9.80
CA ASP A 321 -18.49 -5.43 -11.22
C ASP A 321 -17.69 -6.65 -11.69
N THR A 322 -16.74 -7.14 -10.87
CA THR A 322 -15.95 -8.33 -11.20
C THR A 322 -16.88 -9.53 -11.36
N LEU A 323 -17.70 -9.85 -10.35
CA LEU A 323 -18.70 -10.93 -10.41
C LEU A 323 -19.62 -10.84 -11.64
N ARG A 324 -19.98 -9.62 -12.05
CA ARG A 324 -20.85 -9.41 -13.21
C ARG A 324 -20.17 -9.70 -14.54
N PHE A 325 -18.87 -9.45 -14.67
CA PHE A 325 -18.16 -9.55 -15.95
C PHE A 325 -17.33 -10.83 -16.11
N THR A 326 -17.12 -11.59 -15.04
CA THR A 326 -16.40 -12.86 -15.05
C THR A 326 -17.34 -14.02 -14.76
N VAL A 327 -17.42 -14.98 -15.69
CA VAL A 327 -18.33 -16.13 -15.58
C VAL A 327 -17.85 -17.19 -14.57
N ASP A 328 -16.54 -17.26 -14.30
CA ASP A 328 -15.89 -18.23 -13.42
C ASP A 328 -14.91 -17.54 -12.45
N TYR A 329 -15.37 -16.55 -11.69
CA TYR A 329 -14.51 -15.88 -10.70
C TYR A 329 -14.50 -16.61 -9.38
N GLU A 330 -13.36 -17.20 -9.06
CA GLU A 330 -13.04 -17.70 -7.73
C GLU A 330 -12.44 -16.55 -6.91
N PRO A 331 -13.08 -16.16 -5.78
CA PRO A 331 -12.56 -15.09 -4.96
C PRO A 331 -11.20 -15.50 -4.40
N ALA A 332 -10.18 -14.67 -4.66
CA ALA A 332 -8.88 -14.87 -4.03
C ALA A 332 -8.90 -14.34 -2.60
N VAL A 333 -8.47 -15.15 -1.64
CA VAL A 333 -8.31 -14.70 -0.26
C VAL A 333 -6.96 -13.98 -0.16
N CYS A 334 -6.98 -12.75 0.34
CA CYS A 334 -5.76 -11.96 0.56
C CYS A 334 -5.43 -11.91 2.05
N PHE A 335 -4.20 -12.30 2.36
CA PHE A 335 -3.62 -12.36 3.69
C PHE A 335 -2.56 -11.28 3.81
N VAL A 336 -2.84 -10.25 4.62
CA VAL A 336 -1.93 -9.11 4.80
C VAL A 336 -1.32 -9.16 6.20
N HIS A 337 -0.01 -9.27 6.27
CA HIS A 337 0.77 -9.10 7.50
C HIS A 337 1.58 -7.80 7.40
N PHE A 338 1.64 -7.04 8.47
CA PHE A 338 2.42 -5.82 8.56
C PHE A 338 3.24 -5.80 9.84
N GLN A 339 4.56 -5.69 9.71
CA GLN A 339 5.51 -5.62 10.81
C GLN A 339 6.22 -4.26 10.82
N ALA A 340 6.32 -3.68 12.01
CA ALA A 340 7.07 -2.45 12.27
C ALA A 340 7.65 -2.47 13.69
N PRO A 341 8.83 -1.88 13.95
CA PRO A 341 9.44 -1.85 15.28
C PRO A 341 8.61 -1.07 16.30
N SER A 342 7.94 0.00 15.86
CA SER A 342 7.00 0.77 16.67
C SER A 342 6.09 1.60 15.78
N ILE A 343 4.82 1.74 16.19
CA ILE A 343 3.85 2.63 15.54
C ILE A 343 3.48 3.73 16.53
N GLU A 344 3.78 4.98 16.19
CA GLU A 344 3.51 6.15 17.03
C GLU A 344 2.39 7.00 16.41
N LEU A 345 1.27 7.13 17.10
CA LEU A 345 0.14 7.96 16.68
C LEU A 345 0.09 9.26 17.49
N TYR A 346 0.20 10.39 16.80
CA TYR A 346 0.14 11.74 17.36
C TYR A 346 -1.16 12.41 16.94
N LEU A 347 -2.10 12.54 17.89
CA LEU A 347 -3.34 13.29 17.69
C LEU A 347 -3.14 14.75 18.13
N LEU A 348 -3.10 15.66 17.14
CA LEU A 348 -2.96 17.09 17.36
C LEU A 348 -4.32 17.67 17.77
N LEU A 349 -4.46 17.94 19.06
CA LEU A 349 -5.60 18.68 19.58
C LEU A 349 -5.46 20.16 19.21
N PRO A 350 -6.56 20.83 18.80
CA PRO A 350 -6.51 22.26 18.55
C PRO A 350 -6.08 23.00 19.85
N PRO A 351 -5.17 23.99 19.76
CA PRO A 351 -4.64 24.69 20.93
C PRO A 351 -5.72 25.45 21.72
N ASN A 352 -6.86 25.76 21.10
CA ASN A 352 -8.07 26.30 21.72
C ASN A 352 -9.30 25.71 21.00
N GLY A 353 -9.73 24.51 21.37
CA GLY A 353 -11.06 24.03 21.00
C GLY A 353 -12.12 24.85 21.75
N PRO A 354 -13.24 25.27 21.12
CA PRO A 354 -14.39 25.72 21.89
C PRO A 354 -14.78 24.59 22.85
N LEU A 355 -15.04 24.96 24.11
CA LEU A 355 -15.48 24.03 25.16
C LEU A 355 -16.53 23.09 24.60
N THR A 356 -16.29 21.78 24.71
CA THR A 356 -17.29 20.80 24.31
C THR A 356 -18.53 20.95 25.18
N VAL A 357 -19.68 20.43 24.75
CA VAL A 357 -20.91 20.43 25.58
C VAL A 357 -20.64 19.80 26.96
N TYR A 358 -19.73 18.81 27.00
CA TYR A 358 -19.26 18.17 28.23
C TYR A 358 -18.39 19.06 29.12
N ASP A 359 -17.62 19.98 28.54
CA ASP A 359 -16.88 20.98 29.30
C ASP A 359 -17.82 22.07 29.85
N ASN A 360 -18.88 22.41 29.10
CA ASN A 360 -19.93 23.33 29.55
C ASN A 360 -20.77 22.73 30.70
N GLU A 361 -20.99 21.41 30.72
CA GLU A 361 -21.63 20.72 31.85
C GLU A 361 -20.77 20.74 33.12
N LYS A 362 -19.44 20.60 32.99
CA LYS A 362 -18.53 20.75 34.13
C LYS A 362 -18.43 22.19 34.62
N LEU A 363 -18.45 23.17 33.71
CA LEU A 363 -18.48 24.59 34.05
C LEU A 363 -19.79 25.00 34.70
N SER A 364 -20.94 24.49 34.22
CA SER A 364 -22.25 24.74 34.84
C SER A 364 -22.34 24.12 36.23
N ALA A 365 -21.87 22.88 36.40
CA ALA A 365 -21.78 22.19 37.70
C ALA A 365 -20.81 22.89 38.68
N GLN A 366 -19.69 23.44 38.19
CA GLN A 366 -18.75 24.22 39.02
C GLN A 366 -19.31 25.60 39.39
N SER A 367 -20.06 26.27 38.51
CA SER A 367 -20.70 27.55 38.85
C SER A 367 -21.85 27.40 39.87
N VAL A 368 -22.53 26.25 39.92
CA VAL A 368 -23.51 25.95 40.98
C VAL A 368 -22.80 25.66 42.32
N ALA A 369 -21.69 24.92 42.29
CA ALA A 369 -20.89 24.65 43.49
C ALA A 369 -20.21 25.91 44.08
N TYR A 370 -19.81 26.87 43.25
CA TYR A 370 -19.21 28.13 43.73
C TYR A 370 -20.23 29.06 44.41
N VAL A 371 -21.53 28.95 44.08
CA VAL A 371 -22.60 29.74 44.73
C VAL A 371 -23.01 29.11 46.06
N GLU A 372 -23.01 27.77 46.18
CA GLU A 372 -23.28 27.09 47.46
C GLU A 372 -22.10 27.20 48.46
N ILE A 373 -20.86 27.16 47.98
CA ILE A 373 -19.66 27.25 48.86
C ILE A 373 -19.42 28.68 49.37
N ALA A 374 -19.96 29.71 48.71
CA ALA A 374 -19.87 31.10 49.18
C ALA A 374 -20.74 31.35 50.42
N HIS A 375 -21.76 30.51 50.68
CA HIS A 375 -22.63 30.63 51.85
C HIS A 375 -22.13 29.83 53.07
N GLU A 376 -21.17 28.91 52.91
CA GLU A 376 -20.63 28.08 54.02
C GLU A 376 -19.19 28.42 54.44
N LYS A 377 -18.49 29.34 53.75
CA LYS A 377 -17.09 29.69 54.04
C LYS A 377 -16.86 30.79 55.09
N GLU A 378 -17.79 31.01 56.01
CA GLU A 378 -17.55 31.84 57.20
C GLU A 378 -17.20 31.05 58.47
N GLN A 379 -17.13 29.71 58.39
CA GLN A 379 -16.66 28.88 59.51
C GLN A 379 -15.62 27.86 59.06
N SER A 380 -14.57 27.76 59.88
CA SER A 380 -13.48 26.77 59.84
C SER A 380 -12.25 27.12 58.98
N LYS A 381 -11.48 28.07 59.52
CA LYS A 381 -10.01 28.03 59.47
C LYS A 381 -9.51 26.70 60.06
N LYS A 382 -8.81 25.87 59.27
CA LYS A 382 -7.60 25.13 59.71
C LYS A 382 -7.00 24.31 58.56
N ASN A 383 -5.66 24.33 58.53
CA ASN A 383 -4.74 23.40 57.86
C ASN A 383 -4.37 23.71 56.39
N GLN A 384 -3.43 24.65 56.28
CA GLN A 384 -2.09 24.52 55.70
C GLN A 384 -1.80 23.44 54.63
N ASN A 385 -1.19 23.96 53.56
CA ASN A 385 -0.06 23.42 52.79
C ASN A 385 -0.32 22.22 51.87
N GLN A 386 -0.50 22.50 50.58
CA GLN A 386 0.47 22.12 49.53
C GLN A 386 0.08 22.77 48.20
N LEU A 387 0.77 23.86 47.86
CA LEU A 387 0.80 24.46 46.54
C LEU A 387 2.26 24.38 46.07
N LYS A 388 2.54 23.53 45.08
CA LYS A 388 3.63 23.67 44.09
C LYS A 388 3.60 22.45 43.15
N GLY A 389 3.31 22.70 41.87
CA GLY A 389 3.40 21.68 40.83
C GLY A 389 2.58 22.02 39.59
N LEU A 390 2.84 23.17 38.96
CA LEU A 390 2.51 23.36 37.55
C LEU A 390 3.55 22.57 36.74
N SER A 391 3.13 21.52 36.04
CA SER A 391 3.91 20.93 34.94
C SER A 391 2.97 20.47 33.83
N SER A 392 3.31 20.90 32.61
CA SER A 392 2.78 20.50 31.31
C SER A 392 2.30 19.04 31.28
N CYS A 393 1.04 18.82 30.88
CA CYS A 393 0.47 17.49 30.72
C CYS A 393 0.63 17.05 29.26
N GLU A 394 1.83 16.59 28.91
CA GLU A 394 2.09 15.90 27.66
C GLU A 394 1.56 14.46 27.81
N LYS A 395 0.33 14.22 27.35
CA LYS A 395 -0.26 12.88 27.41
C LYS A 395 0.28 12.04 26.24
N ARG A 396 1.40 11.36 26.48
CA ARG A 396 1.83 10.19 25.68
C ARG A 396 0.76 9.11 25.81
N LEU A 397 -0.06 8.94 24.78
CA LEU A 397 -0.85 7.74 24.61
C LEU A 397 0.05 6.74 23.87
N ILE A 398 0.71 5.86 24.62
CA ILE A 398 1.36 4.67 24.05
C ILE A 398 0.21 3.72 23.70
N VAL A 399 -0.29 3.83 22.47
CA VAL A 399 -1.12 2.76 21.92
C VAL A 399 -0.14 1.67 21.53
N GLY A 400 -0.05 0.64 22.36
CA GLY A 400 0.60 -0.59 21.97
C GLY A 400 -0.17 -1.17 20.78
N CYS A 401 0.32 -0.95 19.57
CA CYS A 401 -0.01 -1.78 18.44
C CYS A 401 0.76 -3.09 18.66
N TYR A 402 0.01 -4.14 19.00
CA TYR A 402 0.49 -5.52 18.97
C TYR A 402 -0.05 -6.18 17.71
#